data_AF-A0A6J1P7D6-F1
#
_entry.id   AF-A0A6J1P7D6-F1
#
_cell.length_a   1.000
_cell.length_b   1.000
_cell.length_c   1.000
_cell.angle_alpha   90.00
_cell.angle_beta   90.00
_cell.angle_gamma   90.00
#
_symmetry.space_group_name_H-M   'P 1'
#
loop_
_entity.id
_entity.type
_entity.pdbx_description
1 polymer ?
#
loop_
_entity_poly.entity_id
_entity_poly.type
_entity_poly.pdbx_seq_one_letter_code
_entity_poly.pdbx_strand_id
1 'polypeptide(L)'
;MDATMHAREWVTTPVTLYSIHRLVEDLRTEDFDLIENIDWIVLPIVNPDGYVYSHSEDRLWRKTRSLNTTTCPGVDANRNFDVNFNTLGVSTNSCALNFPGQQPFSEPETGYVRDILSQYIERIQIYMNIHSHGNYVLYGYGNATLPSNAVHLHHVGAAMGAQMDALKIPLAGFYKVGNSNLVLYGSSGSAQDYGQ
;
A
#
# COMPACT_ATOMS: atom_id res chain seq x y z
N MET A 1 -8.09 -4.39 -0.10
CA MET A 1 -6.64 -4.61 0.06
C MET A 1 -5.98 -4.56 -1.30
N ASP A 2 -4.78 -4.01 -1.39
CA ASP A 2 -4.02 -3.97 -2.63
C ASP A 2 -2.52 -4.22 -2.41
N ALA A 3 -1.84 -4.58 -3.49
CA ALA A 3 -0.42 -4.88 -3.52
C ALA A 3 0.23 -4.37 -4.80
N THR A 4 1.57 -4.36 -4.81
CA THR A 4 2.36 -4.11 -6.02
C THR A 4 2.07 -2.74 -6.62
N MET A 5 1.82 -1.76 -5.75
CA MET A 5 1.81 -0.34 -6.12
C MET A 5 3.22 0.12 -6.48
N HIS A 6 4.23 -0.39 -5.77
CA HIS A 6 5.61 -0.36 -6.24
C HIS A 6 5.97 -1.65 -6.96
N ALA A 7 6.40 -1.52 -8.21
CA ALA A 7 6.61 -2.65 -9.10
C ALA A 7 7.63 -3.70 -8.62
N ARG A 8 8.76 -3.26 -8.07
CA ARG A 8 9.85 -4.15 -7.61
C ARG A 8 9.52 -5.03 -6.40
N GLU A 9 8.43 -4.74 -5.70
CA GLU A 9 8.08 -5.35 -4.42
C GLU A 9 7.37 -6.71 -4.59
N TRP A 10 7.95 -7.60 -5.40
CA TRP A 10 7.30 -8.83 -5.90
C TRP A 10 6.67 -9.73 -4.83
N VAL A 11 7.18 -9.70 -3.60
CA VAL A 11 6.64 -10.50 -2.49
C VAL A 11 5.21 -10.08 -2.09
N THR A 12 4.77 -8.88 -2.44
CA THR A 12 3.41 -8.41 -2.11
C THR A 12 2.34 -9.10 -2.95
N THR A 13 2.64 -9.45 -4.22
CA THR A 13 1.67 -10.15 -5.09
C THR A 13 1.26 -11.52 -4.51
N PRO A 14 2.19 -12.42 -4.11
CA PRO A 14 1.83 -13.67 -3.44
C PRO A 14 0.98 -13.51 -2.19
N VAL A 15 1.15 -12.44 -1.40
CA VAL A 15 0.33 -12.21 -0.20
C VAL A 15 -1.14 -12.01 -0.56
N THR A 16 -1.43 -11.16 -1.57
CA THR A 16 -2.80 -10.95 -2.06
C THR A 16 -3.38 -12.19 -2.73
N LEU A 17 -2.58 -12.93 -3.51
CA LEU A 17 -3.04 -14.17 -4.14
C LEU A 17 -3.33 -15.26 -3.12
N TYR A 18 -2.50 -15.39 -2.07
CA TYR A 18 -2.74 -16.33 -0.99
C TYR A 18 -3.99 -15.97 -0.19
N SER A 19 -4.27 -14.67 -0.02
CA SER A 19 -5.52 -14.20 0.60
C SER A 19 -6.74 -14.65 -0.22
N ILE A 20 -6.70 -14.50 -1.56
CA ILE A 20 -7.76 -15.00 -2.45
C ILE A 20 -7.91 -16.52 -2.31
N HIS A 21 -6.80 -17.27 -2.36
CA HIS A 21 -6.82 -18.72 -2.21
C HIS A 21 -7.48 -19.17 -0.90
N ARG A 22 -7.15 -18.53 0.23
CA ARG A 22 -7.74 -18.84 1.55
C ARG A 22 -9.23 -18.50 1.65
N LEU A 23 -9.70 -17.50 0.89
CA LEU A 23 -11.11 -17.10 0.89
C LEU A 23 -11.98 -17.91 -0.08
N VAL A 24 -11.39 -18.50 -1.12
CA VAL A 24 -12.12 -19.13 -2.23
C VAL A 24 -11.88 -20.64 -2.34
N GLU A 25 -10.61 -21.07 -2.27
CA GLU A 25 -10.22 -22.45 -2.59
C GLU A 25 -10.00 -23.30 -1.33
N ASP A 26 -9.49 -22.69 -0.26
CA ASP A 26 -9.07 -23.38 0.97
C ASP A 26 -9.59 -22.63 2.20
N LEU A 27 -10.93 -22.49 2.30
CA LEU A 27 -11.56 -21.86 3.45
C LEU A 27 -11.56 -22.81 4.66
N ARG A 28 -11.00 -22.35 5.79
CA ARG A 28 -11.03 -23.11 7.05
C ARG A 28 -12.40 -22.96 7.71
N THR A 29 -12.82 -23.97 8.46
CA THR A 29 -14.08 -23.93 9.21
C THR A 29 -14.11 -22.77 10.21
N GLU A 30 -12.99 -22.47 10.85
CA GLU A 30 -12.85 -21.34 11.78
C GLU A 30 -12.83 -19.95 11.12
N ASP A 31 -12.71 -19.87 9.79
CA ASP A 31 -12.64 -18.60 9.04
C ASP A 31 -13.96 -18.27 8.29
N PHE A 32 -15.04 -19.03 8.51
CA PHE A 32 -16.30 -18.86 7.76
C PHE A 32 -16.90 -17.45 7.89
N ASP A 33 -16.70 -16.82 9.04
CA ASP A 33 -17.15 -15.46 9.31
C ASP A 33 -16.51 -14.43 8.36
N LEU A 34 -15.31 -14.72 7.83
CA LEU A 34 -14.61 -13.84 6.89
C LEU A 34 -15.30 -13.75 5.53
N ILE A 35 -16.09 -14.74 5.12
CA ILE A 35 -16.85 -14.69 3.85
C ILE A 35 -18.34 -14.43 4.08
N GLU A 36 -18.85 -14.73 5.27
CA GLU A 36 -20.27 -14.49 5.61
C GLU A 36 -20.52 -13.02 5.94
N ASN A 37 -19.58 -12.36 6.63
CA ASN A 37 -19.78 -11.02 7.19
C ASN A 37 -18.96 -9.92 6.52
N ILE A 38 -18.03 -10.26 5.61
CA ILE A 38 -17.09 -9.31 5.02
C ILE A 38 -17.07 -9.45 3.50
N ASP A 39 -17.28 -8.33 2.81
CA ASP A 39 -16.99 -8.22 1.39
C ASP A 39 -15.52 -7.84 1.16
N TRP A 40 -14.83 -8.61 0.32
CA TRP A 40 -13.43 -8.38 0.01
C TRP A 40 -13.26 -7.75 -1.37
N ILE A 41 -12.47 -6.67 -1.43
CA ILE A 41 -11.93 -6.12 -2.68
C ILE A 41 -10.42 -6.33 -2.65
N VAL A 42 -9.89 -7.13 -3.57
CA VAL A 42 -8.47 -7.49 -3.64
C VAL A 42 -7.90 -7.04 -4.98
N LEU A 43 -6.86 -6.20 -4.96
CA LEU A 43 -6.11 -5.78 -6.15
C LEU A 43 -4.66 -6.30 -6.06
N PRO A 44 -4.33 -7.46 -6.64
CA PRO A 44 -2.99 -8.04 -6.51
C PRO A 44 -1.89 -7.23 -7.19
N ILE A 45 -2.22 -6.54 -8.28
CA ILE A 45 -1.26 -5.77 -9.08
C ILE A 45 -1.87 -4.40 -9.42
N VAL A 46 -1.53 -3.39 -8.62
CA VAL A 46 -1.95 -1.99 -8.88
C VAL A 46 -1.15 -1.35 -10.00
N ASN A 47 0.15 -1.64 -10.10
CA ASN A 47 1.05 -1.07 -11.11
C ASN A 47 1.50 -2.15 -12.12
N PRO A 48 0.63 -2.54 -13.07
CA PRO A 48 0.93 -3.62 -14.01
C PRO A 48 2.10 -3.29 -14.94
N ASP A 49 2.16 -2.06 -15.47
CA ASP A 49 3.21 -1.66 -16.41
C ASP A 49 4.59 -1.67 -15.74
N GLY A 50 4.68 -1.10 -14.54
CA GLY A 50 5.91 -1.15 -13.75
C GLY A 50 6.28 -2.58 -13.40
N TYR A 51 5.31 -3.43 -13.02
CA TYR A 51 5.55 -4.82 -12.66
C TYR A 51 6.13 -5.61 -13.84
N VAL A 52 5.56 -5.49 -15.05
CA VAL A 52 6.10 -6.07 -16.28
C VAL A 52 7.51 -5.54 -16.56
N TYR A 53 7.71 -4.22 -16.46
CA TYR A 53 9.03 -3.61 -16.67
C TYR A 53 10.09 -4.13 -15.70
N SER A 54 9.70 -4.46 -14.47
CA SER A 54 10.60 -5.09 -13.49
C SER A 54 10.99 -6.53 -13.83
N HIS A 55 10.24 -7.22 -14.68
CA HIS A 55 10.57 -8.55 -15.17
C HIS A 55 11.43 -8.51 -16.43
N SER A 56 11.22 -7.53 -17.31
CA SER A 56 11.84 -7.50 -18.64
C SER A 56 13.06 -6.58 -18.74
N GLU A 57 13.10 -5.46 -18.01
CA GLU A 57 14.10 -4.39 -18.24
C GLU A 57 14.88 -3.99 -16.98
N ASP A 58 14.21 -3.60 -15.90
CA ASP A 58 14.86 -3.13 -14.66
C ASP A 58 14.19 -3.73 -13.43
N ARG A 59 14.83 -4.77 -12.87
CA ARG A 59 14.36 -5.47 -11.67
C ARG A 59 14.03 -4.55 -10.50
N LEU A 60 14.73 -3.42 -10.36
CA LEU A 60 14.55 -2.49 -9.23
C LEU A 60 13.61 -1.33 -9.55
N TRP A 61 12.89 -1.38 -10.68
CA TRP A 61 11.90 -0.38 -11.05
C TRP A 61 10.76 -0.30 -10.03
N ARG A 62 10.44 0.92 -9.59
CA ARG A 62 9.44 1.18 -8.54
C ARG A 62 8.17 1.85 -9.07
N LYS A 63 8.34 2.85 -9.93
CA LYS A 63 7.32 3.81 -10.35
C LYS A 63 6.31 3.21 -11.35
N THR A 64 5.28 3.98 -11.70
CA THR A 64 4.46 3.71 -12.91
C THR A 64 5.31 3.85 -14.18
N ARG A 65 4.70 3.73 -15.37
CA ARG A 65 5.39 3.85 -16.67
C ARG A 65 4.87 4.99 -17.56
N SER A 66 4.15 5.94 -16.98
CA SER A 66 3.64 7.12 -17.71
C SER A 66 4.77 7.93 -18.37
N LEU A 67 4.47 8.49 -19.55
CA LEU A 67 5.41 9.30 -20.34
C LEU A 67 5.09 10.81 -20.24
N ASN A 68 4.38 11.21 -19.19
CA ASN A 68 3.88 12.58 -19.00
C ASN A 68 4.98 13.58 -18.58
N THR A 69 6.24 13.15 -18.49
CA THR A 69 7.38 14.02 -18.19
C THR A 69 8.42 13.96 -19.32
N THR A 70 9.12 15.06 -19.53
CA THR A 70 10.05 15.24 -20.65
C THR A 70 11.37 14.48 -20.51
N THR A 71 11.71 13.99 -19.32
CA THR A 71 13.06 13.46 -19.04
C THR A 71 13.05 12.01 -18.56
N CYS A 72 12.23 11.67 -17.56
CA CYS A 72 12.22 10.34 -16.96
C CYS A 72 10.78 9.82 -16.80
N PRO A 73 10.48 8.60 -17.26
CA PRO A 73 9.14 8.05 -17.18
C PRO A 73 8.73 7.71 -15.74
N GLY A 74 7.42 7.70 -15.51
CA GLY A 74 6.79 7.19 -14.31
C GLY A 74 6.72 8.15 -13.12
N VAL A 75 5.78 7.87 -12.24
CA VAL A 75 5.50 8.55 -10.98
C VAL A 75 5.54 7.54 -9.84
N ASP A 76 5.94 7.99 -8.64
CA ASP A 76 5.75 7.20 -7.43
C ASP A 76 4.26 7.17 -7.09
N ALA A 77 3.60 6.05 -7.41
CA ALA A 77 2.18 5.86 -7.17
C ALA A 77 1.80 6.11 -5.70
N ASN A 78 2.68 5.77 -4.74
CA ASN A 78 2.42 5.99 -3.31
C ASN A 78 2.81 7.41 -2.84
N ARG A 79 2.93 8.36 -3.77
CA ARG A 79 3.03 9.81 -3.53
C ARG A 79 2.01 10.61 -4.34
N ASN A 80 1.15 9.93 -5.12
CA ASN A 80 0.25 10.54 -6.10
C ASN A 80 -1.19 10.73 -5.58
N PHE A 81 -1.47 10.47 -4.30
CA PHE A 81 -2.82 10.64 -3.74
C PHE A 81 -3.07 12.06 -3.24
N ASP A 82 -4.33 12.52 -3.25
CA ASP A 82 -4.75 13.86 -2.81
C ASP A 82 -4.85 13.97 -1.28
N VAL A 83 -3.73 13.74 -0.60
CA VAL A 83 -3.60 13.87 0.86
C VAL A 83 -2.25 14.49 1.19
N ASN A 84 -2.27 15.77 1.58
CA ASN A 84 -1.05 16.58 1.73
C ASN A 84 -0.16 16.54 0.47
N PHE A 85 -0.73 16.41 -0.73
CA PHE A 85 0.00 16.12 -1.97
C PHE A 85 1.21 17.04 -2.17
N ASN A 86 2.36 16.46 -2.52
CA ASN A 86 3.60 17.16 -2.84
C ASN A 86 4.11 18.11 -1.72
N THR A 87 3.94 17.76 -0.45
CA THR A 87 4.37 18.60 0.70
C THR A 87 5.55 18.05 1.48
N LEU A 88 5.72 16.74 1.57
CA LEU A 88 6.69 16.11 2.47
C LEU A 88 7.30 14.84 1.87
N GLY A 89 8.61 14.67 1.96
CA GLY A 89 9.30 13.42 1.56
C GLY A 89 9.21 13.10 0.06
N VAL A 90 9.02 14.13 -0.78
CA VAL A 90 8.86 14.04 -2.23
C VAL A 90 9.96 14.82 -2.94
N SER A 91 10.13 14.56 -4.24
CA SER A 91 11.03 15.30 -5.11
C SER A 91 10.26 15.85 -6.31
N THR A 92 10.55 17.07 -6.74
CA THR A 92 9.98 17.64 -7.98
C THR A 92 10.72 17.20 -9.24
N ASN A 93 11.87 16.52 -9.09
CA ASN A 93 12.61 15.96 -10.21
C ASN A 93 11.95 14.65 -10.68
N SER A 94 11.48 14.59 -11.93
CA SER A 94 10.81 13.41 -12.47
C SER A 94 11.67 12.15 -12.53
N CYS A 95 12.99 12.28 -12.48
CA CYS A 95 13.91 11.15 -12.40
C CYS A 95 14.03 10.56 -11.00
N ALA A 96 13.55 11.25 -9.95
CA ALA A 96 13.60 10.75 -8.59
C ALA A 96 12.59 9.60 -8.37
N LEU A 97 12.95 8.66 -7.50
CA LEU A 97 12.11 7.52 -7.16
C LEU A 97 10.84 7.90 -6.39
N ASN A 98 10.83 9.07 -5.75
CA ASN A 98 9.72 9.64 -4.96
C ASN A 98 9.09 10.85 -5.66
N PHE A 99 9.15 10.92 -6.99
CA PHE A 99 8.47 11.94 -7.77
C PHE A 99 6.94 11.74 -7.69
N PRO A 100 6.16 12.70 -7.16
CA PRO A 100 4.74 12.52 -6.90
C PRO A 100 3.86 12.70 -8.12
N GLY A 101 4.40 13.10 -9.27
CA GLY A 101 3.59 13.51 -10.43
C GLY A 101 3.29 15.01 -10.43
N GLN A 102 2.59 15.48 -11.45
CA GLN A 102 2.29 16.91 -11.65
C GLN A 102 1.10 17.40 -10.82
N GLN A 103 0.18 16.49 -10.50
CA GLN A 103 -1.03 16.74 -9.74
C GLN A 103 -1.47 15.45 -9.05
N PRO A 104 -2.30 15.51 -7.99
CA PRO A 104 -2.89 14.32 -7.41
C PRO A 104 -3.64 13.51 -8.47
N PHE A 105 -3.54 12.18 -8.39
CA PHE A 105 -4.17 11.23 -9.30
C PHE A 105 -3.81 11.46 -10.78
N SER A 106 -2.58 11.93 -11.05
CA SER A 106 -2.07 12.02 -12.43
C SER A 106 -1.91 10.66 -13.09
N GLU A 107 -1.75 9.60 -12.30
CA GLU A 107 -1.58 8.23 -12.80
C GLU A 107 -2.90 7.47 -12.82
N PRO A 108 -3.27 6.82 -13.95
CA PRO A 108 -4.51 6.06 -14.04
C PRO A 108 -4.61 4.96 -12.98
N GLU A 109 -3.49 4.33 -12.63
CA GLU A 109 -3.40 3.29 -11.60
C GLU A 109 -3.90 3.80 -10.24
N THR A 110 -3.48 5.02 -9.85
CA THR A 110 -3.93 5.65 -8.59
C THR A 110 -5.37 6.16 -8.69
N GLY A 111 -5.78 6.59 -9.89
CA GLY A 111 -7.16 6.94 -10.19
C GLY A 111 -8.14 5.77 -9.98
N TYR A 112 -7.76 4.56 -10.40
CA TYR A 112 -8.58 3.36 -10.15
C TYR A 112 -8.71 3.04 -8.66
N VAL A 113 -7.62 3.15 -7.88
CA VAL A 113 -7.68 2.96 -6.43
C VAL A 113 -8.59 4.00 -5.78
N ARG A 114 -8.48 5.28 -6.18
CA ARG A 114 -9.38 6.35 -5.75
C ARG A 114 -10.83 6.02 -6.04
N ASP A 115 -11.14 5.58 -7.25
CA ASP A 115 -12.52 5.34 -7.68
C ASP A 115 -13.16 4.19 -6.91
N ILE A 116 -12.40 3.13 -6.62
CA ILE A 116 -12.86 2.01 -5.76
C ILE A 116 -13.12 2.50 -4.33
N LEU A 117 -12.18 3.26 -3.74
CA LEU A 117 -12.35 3.80 -2.39
C LEU A 117 -13.58 4.70 -2.33
N SER A 118 -13.73 5.63 -3.27
CA SER A 118 -14.88 6.53 -3.36
C SER A 118 -16.20 5.79 -3.56
N GLN A 119 -16.22 4.75 -4.41
CA GLN A 119 -17.43 3.97 -4.68
C GLN A 119 -17.96 3.24 -3.44
N TYR A 120 -17.07 2.84 -2.52
CA TYR A 120 -17.43 2.03 -1.36
C TYR A 120 -17.12 2.69 -0.02
N ILE A 121 -16.88 4.01 -0.01
CA ILE A 121 -16.42 4.75 1.17
C ILE A 121 -17.38 4.64 2.36
N GLU A 122 -18.68 4.53 2.12
CA GLU A 122 -19.69 4.41 3.18
C GLU A 122 -19.65 3.08 3.94
N ARG A 123 -18.97 2.06 3.39
CA ARG A 123 -18.96 0.70 3.95
C ARG A 123 -17.58 0.09 4.13
N ILE A 124 -16.53 0.62 3.51
CA ILE A 124 -15.16 0.16 3.75
C ILE A 124 -14.82 0.39 5.23
N GLN A 125 -14.49 -0.69 5.93
CA GLN A 125 -14.05 -0.65 7.34
C GLN A 125 -12.52 -0.66 7.48
N ILE A 126 -11.83 -1.32 6.55
CA ILE A 126 -10.37 -1.48 6.59
C ILE A 126 -9.82 -1.34 5.17
N TYR A 127 -8.80 -0.48 5.01
CA TYR A 127 -7.98 -0.39 3.82
C TYR A 127 -6.55 -0.85 4.12
N MET A 128 -6.09 -1.89 3.41
CA MET A 128 -4.73 -2.45 3.53
C MET A 128 -3.97 -2.24 2.22
N ASN A 129 -2.93 -1.40 2.27
CA ASN A 129 -2.00 -1.14 1.18
C ASN A 129 -0.67 -1.84 1.48
N ILE A 130 -0.39 -2.95 0.78
CA ILE A 130 0.66 -3.90 1.15
C ILE A 130 1.95 -3.59 0.37
N HIS A 131 3.03 -3.36 1.11
CA HIS A 131 4.37 -3.03 0.59
C HIS A 131 5.45 -3.94 1.17
N SER A 132 6.65 -3.87 0.59
CA SER A 132 7.88 -4.47 1.13
C SER A 132 9.08 -3.52 0.97
N HIS A 133 10.12 -3.60 1.78
CA HIS A 133 10.38 -4.54 2.87
C HIS A 133 10.41 -3.85 4.24
N GLY A 134 10.44 -4.63 5.31
CA GLY A 134 10.92 -4.15 6.62
C GLY A 134 10.07 -4.52 7.83
N ASN A 135 9.07 -5.39 7.66
CA ASN A 135 8.23 -5.94 8.75
C ASN A 135 7.57 -4.81 9.56
N TYR A 136 6.67 -4.07 8.91
CA TYR A 136 5.95 -2.97 9.52
C TYR A 136 4.45 -3.16 9.41
N VAL A 137 3.72 -2.78 10.46
CA VAL A 137 2.28 -2.47 10.39
C VAL A 137 2.14 -0.98 10.70
N LEU A 138 1.91 -0.19 9.67
CA LEU A 138 1.87 1.26 9.79
C LEU A 138 0.44 1.76 9.78
N TYR A 139 0.22 2.94 10.36
CA TYR A 139 -0.98 3.76 10.20
C TYR A 139 -0.59 5.23 10.05
N GLY A 140 -1.50 6.06 9.56
CA GLY A 140 -1.19 7.46 9.25
C GLY A 140 -1.10 8.37 10.48
N TYR A 141 -0.82 9.66 10.27
CA TYR A 141 -0.46 10.25 8.97
C TYR A 141 1.06 10.38 8.77
N GLY A 142 1.50 10.40 7.51
CA GLY A 142 2.90 10.54 7.09
C GLY A 142 3.54 11.88 7.45
N ASN A 143 2.78 12.84 7.97
CA ASN A 143 3.27 14.11 8.53
C ASN A 143 3.43 14.08 10.08
N ALA A 144 3.38 12.89 10.69
CA ALA A 144 3.44 12.64 12.13
C ALA A 144 2.22 13.11 12.95
N THR A 145 1.17 13.66 12.33
CA THR A 145 -0.10 13.84 13.04
C THR A 145 -0.78 12.49 13.24
N LEU A 146 -1.55 12.40 14.32
CA LEU A 146 -2.29 11.18 14.66
C LEU A 146 -3.77 11.36 14.33
N PRO A 147 -4.43 10.35 13.73
CA PRO A 147 -5.88 10.36 13.55
C PRO A 147 -6.59 10.25 14.91
N SER A 148 -7.85 10.66 14.98
CA SER A 148 -8.64 10.65 16.22
C SER A 148 -8.76 9.25 16.85
N ASN A 149 -8.75 8.21 16.03
CA ASN A 149 -8.81 6.79 16.42
C ASN A 149 -7.43 6.11 16.53
N ALA A 150 -6.32 6.85 16.64
CA ALA A 150 -4.96 6.29 16.65
C ALA A 150 -4.73 5.17 17.67
N VAL A 151 -5.37 5.25 18.85
CA VAL A 151 -5.29 4.18 19.87
C VAL A 151 -5.89 2.87 19.34
N HIS A 152 -7.01 2.94 18.63
CA HIS A 152 -7.65 1.76 18.03
C HIS A 152 -6.79 1.18 16.90
N LEU A 153 -6.29 2.04 16.00
CA LEU A 153 -5.38 1.61 14.92
C LEU A 153 -4.12 0.94 15.46
N HIS A 154 -3.53 1.50 16.53
CA HIS A 154 -2.35 0.92 17.17
C HIS A 154 -2.67 -0.44 17.80
N HIS A 155 -3.82 -0.58 18.46
CA HIS A 155 -4.24 -1.84 19.07
C HIS A 155 -4.44 -2.94 18.02
N VAL A 156 -5.20 -2.66 16.95
CA VAL A 156 -5.42 -3.62 15.85
C VAL A 156 -4.09 -3.96 15.16
N GLY A 157 -3.26 -2.96 14.87
CA GLY A 157 -1.96 -3.17 14.26
C GLY A 157 -1.02 -4.02 15.13
N ALA A 158 -1.03 -3.81 16.44
CA ALA A 158 -0.25 -4.61 17.39
C ALA A 158 -0.72 -6.06 17.45
N ALA A 159 -2.04 -6.29 17.43
CA ALA A 159 -2.60 -7.64 17.35
C ALA A 159 -2.20 -8.35 16.04
N MET A 160 -2.27 -7.66 14.91
CA MET A 160 -1.80 -8.18 13.61
C MET A 160 -0.31 -8.53 13.64
N GLY A 161 0.53 -7.61 14.13
CA GLY A 161 1.97 -7.81 14.25
C GLY A 161 2.32 -9.01 15.13
N ALA A 162 1.66 -9.15 16.28
CA ALA A 162 1.87 -10.27 17.19
C ALA A 162 1.50 -11.63 16.57
N GLN A 163 0.39 -11.71 15.80
CA GLN A 163 0.01 -12.94 15.10
C GLN A 163 1.01 -13.31 14.01
N MET A 164 1.49 -12.33 13.23
CA MET A 164 2.54 -12.59 12.24
C MET A 164 3.84 -13.04 12.92
N ASP A 165 4.21 -12.44 14.05
CA ASP A 165 5.41 -12.79 14.81
C ASP A 165 5.34 -14.17 15.48
N ALA A 166 4.14 -14.66 15.80
CA ALA A 166 3.94 -16.01 16.31
C ALA A 166 4.13 -17.10 15.24
N LEU A 167 3.92 -16.77 13.97
CA LEU A 167 3.96 -17.70 12.83
C LEU A 167 5.20 -17.52 11.94
N LYS A 168 6.04 -16.52 12.22
CA LYS A 168 7.20 -16.21 11.38
C LYS A 168 8.26 -17.32 11.42
N ILE A 169 9.04 -17.39 10.36
CA ILE A 169 10.23 -18.24 10.32
C ILE A 169 11.30 -17.72 11.31
N PRO A 170 12.20 -18.59 11.84
CA PRO A 170 13.16 -18.20 12.87
C PRO A 170 14.08 -17.01 12.52
N LEU A 171 14.37 -16.82 11.23
CA LEU A 171 15.25 -15.76 10.74
C LEU A 171 14.52 -14.42 10.51
N ALA A 172 13.18 -14.38 10.58
CA ALA A 172 12.43 -13.17 10.34
C ALA A 172 12.47 -12.21 11.55
N GLY A 173 12.75 -10.94 11.30
CA GLY A 173 12.66 -9.88 12.31
C GLY A 173 11.23 -9.68 12.81
N PHE A 174 11.08 -9.11 14.01
CA PHE A 174 9.76 -8.78 14.57
C PHE A 174 9.08 -7.64 13.81
N TYR A 175 7.76 -7.65 13.77
CA TYR A 175 7.00 -6.54 13.20
C TYR A 175 7.03 -5.32 14.13
N LYS A 176 7.34 -4.14 13.57
CA LYS A 176 7.17 -2.86 14.28
C LYS A 176 5.84 -2.23 13.90
N VAL A 177 5.14 -1.68 14.89
CA VAL A 177 3.81 -1.10 14.72
C VAL A 177 3.82 0.37 15.13
N GLY A 178 3.22 1.24 14.32
CA GLY A 178 3.09 2.65 14.69
C GLY A 178 2.72 3.57 13.55
N ASN A 179 2.73 4.88 13.86
CA ASN A 179 2.55 5.92 12.86
C ASN A 179 3.67 5.84 11.80
N SER A 180 3.30 6.01 10.53
CA SER A 180 4.20 5.85 9.38
C SER A 180 5.42 6.77 9.43
N ASN A 181 5.25 8.03 9.85
CA ASN A 181 6.38 8.96 10.00
C ASN A 181 7.24 8.62 11.22
N LEU A 182 6.61 8.43 12.39
CA LEU A 182 7.34 8.16 13.64
C LEU A 182 8.16 6.86 13.60
N VAL A 183 7.71 5.86 12.83
CA VAL A 183 8.43 4.58 12.65
C VAL A 183 9.42 4.64 11.49
N LEU A 184 9.08 5.34 10.40
CA LEU A 184 9.92 5.45 9.21
C LEU A 184 10.46 6.87 9.04
N TYR A 185 9.77 7.67 8.22
CA TYR A 185 10.17 9.01 7.80
C TYR A 185 8.95 9.76 7.26
N GLY A 186 9.06 11.08 7.19
CA GLY A 186 8.00 11.93 6.67
C GLY A 186 7.72 11.70 5.18
N SER A 187 6.44 11.54 4.84
CA SER A 187 5.98 11.40 3.45
C SER A 187 4.57 11.96 3.26
N SER A 188 4.24 12.38 2.05
CA SER A 188 2.89 12.83 1.68
C SER A 188 2.34 12.11 0.46
N GLY A 189 1.02 12.20 0.25
CA GLY A 189 0.35 11.63 -0.93
C GLY A 189 0.34 10.11 -0.97
N SER A 190 0.42 9.44 0.18
CA SER A 190 0.35 7.99 0.26
C SER A 190 -1.07 7.47 0.14
N ALA A 191 -1.22 6.27 -0.42
CA ALA A 191 -2.52 5.61 -0.54
C ALA A 191 -3.13 5.37 0.85
N GLN A 192 -2.30 4.92 1.79
CA GLN A 192 -2.70 4.68 3.17
C GLN A 192 -3.31 5.92 3.84
N ASP A 193 -2.68 7.08 3.71
CA ASP A 193 -3.17 8.30 4.34
C ASP A 193 -4.48 8.79 3.68
N TYR A 194 -4.66 8.52 2.38
CA TYR A 194 -5.88 8.88 1.65
C TYR A 194 -7.06 7.96 1.98
N GLY A 195 -6.79 6.68 2.25
CA GLY A 195 -7.81 5.69 2.60
C GLY A 195 -8.18 5.62 4.09
N GLN A 196 -7.72 6.58 4.89
CA GLN A 196 -8.16 6.76 6.29
C GLN A 196 -9.41 7.63 6.37
#